data_AF-A0A7W0R3K7-F1
#
_entry.id   AF-A0A7W0R3K7-F1
#
_cell.length_a   1.000
_cell.length_b   1.000
_cell.length_c   1.000
_cell.angle_alpha   90.00
_cell.angle_beta   90.00
_cell.angle_gamma   90.00
#
_symmetry.space_group_name_H-M   'P 1'
#
loop_
_entity.id
_entity.type
_entity.pdbx_description
1 polymer ?
#
loop_
_entity_poly.entity_id
_entity_poly.type
_entity_poly.pdbx_seq_one_letter_code
_entity_poly.pdbx_strand_id
1 'polypeptide(L)'
;MAAQIRTVTGDIDPLELGPTYCHEHLLTRPGEHLVSADADLMLDDAERACAELNDFRDNGGRALVEVTTPEFGRDLDGLKRLSERSGVAVIAAT
;
A
#
# COMPACT_ATOMS: atom_id res chain seq x y z
N MET A 1 19.42 -19.48 0.78
CA MET A 1 19.00 -18.20 1.40
C MET A 1 17.77 -18.49 2.24
N ALA A 2 17.62 -17.82 3.39
CA ALA A 2 16.35 -17.86 4.11
C ALA A 2 15.27 -17.16 3.26
N ALA A 3 14.02 -17.62 3.35
CA ALA A 3 12.90 -16.94 2.69
C ALA A 3 12.65 -15.60 3.41
N GLN A 4 12.36 -14.54 2.64
CA GLN A 4 12.09 -13.21 3.16
C GLN A 4 11.04 -12.51 2.30
N ILE A 5 10.30 -11.57 2.89
CA ILE A 5 9.33 -10.72 2.21
C ILE A 5 9.86 -9.29 2.24
N ARG A 6 9.99 -8.66 1.07
CA ARG A 6 10.44 -7.28 0.96
C ARG A 6 9.26 -6.32 1.08
N THR A 7 9.28 -5.47 2.10
CA THR A 7 8.31 -4.38 2.31
C THR A 7 8.96 -3.04 1.97
N VAL A 8 8.16 -1.97 1.90
CA VAL A 8 8.66 -0.60 1.70
C VAL A 8 9.50 -0.06 2.88
N THR A 9 9.42 -0.70 4.05
CA THR A 9 10.20 -0.37 5.25
C THR A 9 11.36 -1.33 5.53
N GLY A 10 11.54 -2.39 4.74
CA GLY A 10 12.59 -3.38 4.92
C GLY A 10 12.14 -4.82 4.68
N ASP A 11 13.08 -5.76 4.75
CA ASP A 11 12.79 -7.18 4.63
C ASP A 11 12.25 -7.72 5.97
N ILE A 12 11.21 -8.57 5.95
CA ILE A 12 10.61 -9.23 7.12
C ILE A 12 10.66 -10.76 6.99
N ASP A 13 10.57 -11.47 8.13
CA ASP A 13 10.39 -12.92 8.14
C ASP A 13 8.98 -13.27 7.61
N PRO A 14 8.81 -14.27 6.71
CA PRO A 14 7.49 -14.68 6.25
C PRO A 14 6.50 -15.06 7.36
N LEU A 15 6.99 -15.49 8.53
CA LEU A 15 6.16 -15.81 9.70
C LEU A 15 5.57 -14.55 10.38
N GLU A 16 6.12 -13.37 10.11
CA GLU A 16 5.63 -12.09 10.65
C GLU A 16 4.50 -11.47 9.81
N LEU A 17 4.25 -12.00 8.60
CA LEU A 17 3.34 -11.38 7.61
C LEU A 17 1.90 -11.23 8.14
N GLY A 18 1.38 -12.24 8.83
CA GLY A 18 0.02 -12.25 9.39
C GLY A 18 -1.10 -12.12 8.34
N PRO A 19 -2.34 -11.80 8.77
CA PRO A 19 -3.46 -11.54 7.87
C PRO A 19 -3.14 -10.45 6.84
N THR A 20 -3.29 -10.80 5.56
CA THR A 20 -2.82 -10.00 4.42
C THR A 20 -3.90 -9.79 3.38
N TYR A 21 -4.08 -8.56 2.93
CA TYR A 21 -4.80 -8.27 1.68
C TYR A 21 -3.83 -8.34 0.49
N CYS A 22 -4.12 -9.22 -0.45
CA CYS A 22 -3.15 -9.58 -1.50
C CYS A 22 -3.17 -8.66 -2.73
N HIS A 23 -4.06 -7.67 -2.78
CA HIS A 23 -4.21 -6.77 -3.93
C HIS A 23 -4.98 -5.52 -3.52
N GLU A 24 -4.28 -4.41 -3.28
CA GLU A 24 -4.89 -3.14 -2.90
C GLU A 24 -4.19 -1.94 -3.57
N HIS A 25 -4.86 -0.80 -3.55
CA HIS A 25 -4.32 0.49 -3.96
C HIS A 25 -4.45 1.47 -2.80
N LEU A 26 -3.33 2.05 -2.34
CA LEU A 26 -3.34 3.00 -1.22
C LEU A 26 -3.29 4.46 -1.67
N LEU A 27 -2.46 4.73 -2.67
CA LEU A 27 -2.27 6.07 -3.24
C LEU A 27 -2.21 5.94 -4.76
N THR A 28 -3.10 6.64 -5.46
CA THR A 28 -3.19 6.56 -6.92
C THR A 28 -3.28 7.95 -7.51
N ARG A 29 -2.58 8.13 -8.63
CA ARG A 29 -2.67 9.32 -9.49
C ARG A 29 -2.58 8.85 -10.93
N PRO A 30 -3.66 8.27 -11.47
CA PRO A 30 -3.63 7.70 -12.80
C PRO A 30 -3.28 8.77 -13.84
N GLY A 31 -2.55 8.38 -14.90
CA GLY A 31 -2.26 9.32 -15.98
C GLY A 31 -3.54 9.87 -16.65
N GLU A 32 -3.47 11.06 -17.25
CA GLU A 32 -4.64 11.75 -17.84
C GLU A 32 -5.46 10.88 -18.80
N HIS A 33 -4.80 9.98 -19.55
CA HIS A 33 -5.44 9.04 -20.46
C HIS A 33 -6.36 8.01 -19.77
N LEU A 34 -6.20 7.80 -18.45
CA LEU A 34 -7.05 6.96 -17.60
C LEU A 34 -8.06 7.80 -16.80
N VAL A 35 -7.69 9.01 -16.38
CA VAL A 35 -8.54 9.91 -15.56
C VAL A 35 -9.61 10.63 -16.39
N SER A 36 -9.47 10.70 -17.72
CA SER A 36 -10.43 11.39 -18.60
C SER A 36 -11.90 10.90 -18.48
N ALA A 37 -12.16 9.81 -17.75
CA ALA A 37 -13.49 9.25 -17.50
C ALA A 37 -13.97 9.28 -16.04
N ASP A 38 -13.10 9.38 -15.02
CA ASP A 38 -13.52 9.28 -13.62
C ASP A 38 -12.49 9.85 -12.62
N ALA A 39 -12.90 10.85 -11.83
CA ALA A 39 -12.06 11.42 -10.77
C ALA A 39 -12.00 10.52 -9.52
N ASP A 40 -12.93 9.58 -9.36
CA ASP A 40 -13.01 8.67 -8.21
C ASP A 40 -11.89 7.62 -8.19
N LEU A 41 -11.18 7.46 -9.31
CA LEU A 41 -9.97 6.62 -9.41
C LEU A 41 -8.73 7.26 -8.76
N MET A 42 -8.83 8.51 -8.28
CA MET A 42 -7.75 9.22 -7.61
C MET A 42 -7.85 9.05 -6.09
N LEU A 43 -6.90 8.32 -5.52
CA LEU A 43 -6.72 8.14 -4.08
C LEU A 43 -5.50 8.97 -3.67
N ASP A 44 -5.69 10.28 -3.46
CA ASP A 44 -4.58 11.21 -3.24
C ASP A 44 -4.54 11.85 -1.83
N ASP A 45 -5.44 11.42 -0.94
CA ASP A 45 -5.52 11.86 0.46
C ASP A 45 -4.81 10.87 1.38
N ALA A 46 -3.55 11.17 1.71
CA ALA A 46 -2.73 10.33 2.59
C ALA A 46 -3.26 10.23 4.04
N GLU A 47 -4.03 11.21 4.52
CA GLU A 47 -4.62 11.13 5.87
C GLU A 47 -5.79 10.14 5.89
N ARG A 48 -6.61 10.12 4.84
CA ARG A 48 -7.66 9.11 4.68
C ARG A 48 -7.08 7.72 4.50
N ALA A 49 -6.08 7.55 3.63
CA ALA A 49 -5.40 6.27 3.46
C ALA A 49 -4.79 5.77 4.78
N CYS A 50 -4.21 6.66 5.58
CA CYS A 50 -3.70 6.30 6.90
C CYS A 50 -4.83 5.89 7.87
N ALA A 51 -5.99 6.56 7.84
CA ALA A 51 -7.14 6.20 8.65
C ALA A 51 -7.68 4.81 8.29
N GLU A 52 -7.83 4.51 7.00
CA GLU A 52 -8.27 3.19 6.52
C GLU A 52 -7.27 2.08 6.88
N LEU A 53 -5.96 2.35 6.79
CA LEU A 53 -4.93 1.43 7.27
C LEU A 53 -4.99 1.19 8.80
N ASN A 54 -5.31 2.23 9.58
CA ASN A 54 -5.52 2.08 11.02
C ASN A 54 -6.74 1.21 11.30
N ASP A 55 -7.86 1.44 10.59
CA ASP A 55 -9.06 0.62 10.71
C ASP A 55 -8.77 -0.85 10.34
N PHE A 56 -8.04 -1.09 9.26
CA PHE A 56 -7.60 -2.42 8.85
C PHE A 56 -6.78 -3.10 9.95
N ARG A 57 -5.77 -2.41 10.49
CA ARG A 57 -4.94 -2.92 11.59
C ARG A 57 -5.75 -3.22 12.84
N ASP A 58 -6.65 -2.32 13.23
CA ASP A 58 -7.45 -2.44 14.45
C ASP A 58 -8.44 -3.62 14.34
N ASN A 59 -8.76 -4.06 13.13
CA ASN A 59 -9.52 -5.29 12.83
C ASN A 59 -8.65 -6.53 12.58
N GLY A 60 -7.36 -6.48 12.91
CA GLY A 60 -6.44 -7.63 12.86
C GLY A 60 -5.61 -7.75 11.58
N GLY A 61 -5.76 -6.81 10.65
CA GLY A 61 -4.91 -6.69 9.47
C GLY A 61 -3.45 -6.45 9.84
N ARG A 62 -2.52 -7.04 9.07
CA ARG A 62 -1.07 -6.92 9.33
C ARG A 62 -0.27 -6.48 8.12
N ALA A 63 -0.65 -6.94 6.94
CA ALA A 63 0.04 -6.58 5.72
C ALA A 63 -0.92 -6.36 4.56
N LEU A 64 -0.44 -5.66 3.53
CA LEU A 64 -1.08 -5.66 2.22
C LEU A 64 -0.05 -5.61 1.08
N VAL A 65 -0.49 -6.08 -0.09
CA VAL A 65 0.26 -5.95 -1.34
C VAL A 65 -0.33 -4.77 -2.11
N GLU A 66 0.52 -3.77 -2.32
CA GLU A 66 0.20 -2.55 -3.04
C GLU A 66 0.59 -2.73 -4.51
N VAL A 67 -0.41 -2.67 -5.39
CA VAL A 67 -0.28 -3.06 -6.80
C VAL A 67 -0.35 -1.87 -7.76
N THR A 68 -0.24 -0.64 -7.27
CA THR A 68 -0.24 0.55 -8.13
C THR A 68 1.01 0.55 -9.01
N THR A 69 0.80 0.63 -10.32
CA THR A 69 1.89 0.64 -11.31
C THR A 69 2.41 2.06 -11.54
N PRO A 70 3.57 2.25 -12.21
CA PRO A 70 4.04 3.59 -12.59
C PRO A 70 3.01 4.40 -13.38
N GLU A 71 2.25 3.76 -14.28
CA GLU A 71 1.22 4.42 -15.11
C GLU A 71 0.01 4.87 -14.28
N PHE A 72 -0.18 4.27 -13.10
CA PHE A 72 -1.26 4.57 -12.17
C PHE A 72 -0.84 5.52 -11.02
N GLY A 73 0.39 6.05 -11.09
CA GLY A 73 0.86 7.09 -10.17
C GLY A 73 1.50 6.56 -8.89
N ARG A 74 2.19 5.41 -8.93
CA ARG A 74 2.89 4.81 -7.78
C ARG A 74 3.75 5.82 -7.02
N ASP A 75 3.50 5.95 -5.71
CA ASP A 75 4.24 6.82 -4.78
C ASP A 75 4.93 6.02 -3.67
N LEU A 76 6.15 5.52 -3.92
CA LEU A 76 6.90 4.70 -2.96
C LEU A 76 7.24 5.43 -1.65
N ASP A 77 7.49 6.73 -1.70
CA ASP A 77 7.77 7.52 -0.49
C ASP A 77 6.51 7.70 0.35
N GLY A 78 5.37 7.91 -0.30
CA GLY A 78 4.05 7.91 0.33
C GLY A 78 3.72 6.57 0.99
N LEU A 79 3.93 5.45 0.29
CA LEU A 79 3.73 4.10 0.84
C LEU A 79 4.60 3.84 2.08
N LYS A 80 5.87 4.25 2.04
CA LYS A 80 6.76 4.12 3.18
C LYS A 80 6.25 4.90 4.39
N ARG A 81 5.85 6.16 4.20
CA ARG A 81 5.29 6.99 5.28
C ARG A 81 4.00 6.40 5.85
N LEU A 82 3.12 5.87 5.00
CA LEU A 82 1.88 5.22 5.43
C LEU A 82 2.17 3.94 6.24
N SER A 83 3.11 3.11 5.79
CA SER A 83 3.54 1.91 6.52
C SER A 83 4.12 2.27 7.89
N GLU A 84 5.00 3.27 7.97
CA GLU A 84 5.59 3.74 9.23
C GLU A 84 4.55 4.29 10.21
N ARG A 85 3.56 5.05 9.72
CA ARG A 85 2.52 5.66 10.56
C ARG A 85 1.47 4.67 11.04
N SER A 86 1.05 3.75 10.17
CA SER A 86 0.02 2.76 10.48
C SER A 86 0.58 1.51 11.14
N GLY A 87 1.86 1.19 10.97
CA GLY A 87 2.43 -0.09 11.39
C GLY A 87 1.92 -1.29 10.60
N VAL A 88 1.22 -1.07 9.48
CA VAL A 88 0.87 -2.12 8.51
C VAL A 88 2.04 -2.33 7.56
N ALA A 89 2.43 -3.58 7.33
CA ALA A 89 3.49 -3.93 6.38
C ALA A 89 2.97 -3.77 4.93
N VAL A 90 3.62 -2.91 4.15
CA VAL A 90 3.22 -2.67 2.75
C VAL A 90 4.26 -3.28 1.80
N ILE A 91 3.80 -4.18 0.92
CA ILE A 91 4.62 -4.83 -0.12
C ILE A 91 4.32 -4.15 -1.45
N ALA A 92 5.26 -3.38 -1.99
CA ALA A 92 5.08 -2.74 -3.29
C ALA A 92 5.35 -3.72 -4.44
N ALA A 93 4.40 -3.85 -5.37
CA ALA A 93 4.58 -4.61 -6.61
C ALA A 93 5.54 -3.87 -7.57
N THR A 94 6.27 -4.63 -8.39
CA THR A 94 7.27 -4.10 -9.34
C THR A 94 6.80 -4.18 -10.78
#